data_AF-A0A379AJL6-F1
#
_entry.id   AF-A0A379AJL6-F1
#
_cell.length_a   1.000
_cell.length_b   1.000
_cell.length_c   1.000
_cell.angle_alpha   90.00
_cell.angle_beta   90.00
_cell.angle_gamma   90.00
#
_symmetry.space_group_name_H-M   'P 1'
#
loop_
_entity.id
_entity.type
_entity.pdbx_description
1 polymer ?
#
loop_
_entity_poly.entity_id
_entity_poly.type
_entity_poly.pdbx_seq_one_letter_code
_entity_poly.pdbx_strand_id
1 'polypeptide(L)'
;MNHAGDIKPDMLVILNDNEMSISENVGALNNRLAQILSGKTYARLREGSKRVLTSLPPIKELVRRTEEHLKGMVVPGTLFEELGFNYIGPVDGHDVLTLVNTLSNMRSLKGPQFLHIMTKKGKGYAPAEEDPIAWHAVPKFDPAIGELPKSAEGLPSYSKIFGNWLCEMAADDPKLMAITPAMREGSGMVAFSREFPKQYFDVAIAEQHAVTFAAGMAIGGYKPIVAIYSTFLQRAYDQLIHDVAIQKLPVLFAIDRGGIVGADGQTHQGAFDLAYLRCVPDIGDHDPQR
;
A
#
# COMPACT_ATOMS: atom_id res chain seq x y z
N MET A 1 11.57 -12.45 -2.35
CA MET A 1 12.22 -12.62 -1.02
C MET A 1 12.41 -14.08 -0.65
N ASN A 2 11.35 -14.90 -0.61
CA ASN A 2 11.45 -16.34 -0.30
C ASN A 2 12.59 -17.05 -1.07
N HIS A 3 12.63 -16.89 -2.40
CA HIS A 3 13.69 -17.47 -3.24
C HIS A 3 15.10 -16.96 -2.91
N ALA A 4 15.25 -15.68 -2.54
CA ALA A 4 16.54 -15.12 -2.15
C ALA A 4 17.02 -15.67 -0.80
N GLY A 5 16.10 -15.96 0.13
CA GLY A 5 16.41 -16.64 1.38
C GLY A 5 16.99 -18.05 1.19
N ASP A 6 16.52 -18.76 0.18
CA ASP A 6 16.95 -20.12 -0.14
C ASP A 6 18.33 -20.16 -0.80
N ILE A 7 18.52 -19.42 -1.90
CA ILE A 7 19.79 -19.43 -2.66
C ILE A 7 20.89 -18.56 -2.02
N LYS A 8 20.52 -17.75 -1.02
CA LYS A 8 21.40 -16.89 -0.21
C LYS A 8 22.40 -16.06 -1.02
N PRO A 9 21.95 -15.26 -2.01
CA PRO A 9 22.87 -14.44 -2.78
C PRO A 9 23.42 -13.29 -1.91
N ASP A 10 24.59 -12.78 -2.27
CA ASP A 10 25.09 -11.51 -1.74
C ASP A 10 24.24 -10.37 -2.33
N MET A 11 23.25 -9.91 -1.56
CA MET A 11 22.26 -8.93 -1.98
C MET A 11 21.85 -8.02 -0.83
N LEU A 12 21.59 -6.75 -1.12
CA LEU A 12 20.99 -5.80 -0.18
C LEU A 12 19.61 -5.36 -0.69
N VAL A 13 18.59 -5.55 0.14
CA VAL A 13 17.26 -4.95 -0.03
C VAL A 13 17.14 -3.76 0.93
N ILE A 14 16.76 -2.60 0.41
CA ILE A 14 16.49 -1.41 1.23
C ILE A 14 14.98 -1.17 1.24
N LEU A 15 14.34 -1.36 2.39
CA LEU A 15 12.96 -0.97 2.63
C LEU A 15 12.94 0.51 3.01
N ASN A 16 12.43 1.34 2.10
CA ASN A 16 12.10 2.72 2.39
C ASN A 16 10.66 2.79 2.94
N ASP A 17 10.54 2.79 4.26
CA ASP A 17 9.25 2.91 4.95
C ASP A 17 8.97 4.39 5.24
N ASN A 18 7.89 4.90 4.64
CA ASN A 18 7.38 6.25 4.88
C ASN A 18 5.92 6.22 5.36
N GLU A 19 5.45 5.05 5.81
CA GLU A 19 4.07 4.78 6.27
C GLU A 19 2.98 4.98 5.21
N MET A 20 3.33 5.22 3.94
CA MET A 20 2.40 5.61 2.88
C MET A 20 2.55 4.75 1.60
N SER A 21 1.43 4.50 0.93
CA SER A 21 1.36 4.15 -0.51
C SER A 21 0.97 5.42 -1.29
N ILE A 22 0.01 5.36 -2.21
CA ILE A 22 -0.70 6.56 -2.68
C ILE A 22 -1.53 7.11 -1.52
N SER A 23 -2.45 6.28 -1.03
CA SER A 23 -3.16 6.44 0.25
C SER A 23 -2.32 5.90 1.42
N GLU A 24 -2.88 5.92 2.63
CA GLU A 24 -2.26 5.29 3.79
C GLU A 24 -2.00 3.79 3.54
N ASN A 25 -0.87 3.28 4.02
CA ASN A 25 -0.51 1.87 3.87
C ASN A 25 -1.49 0.96 4.62
N VAL A 26 -2.01 -0.08 3.95
CA VAL A 26 -2.90 -1.10 4.56
C VAL A 26 -2.22 -2.46 4.65
N GLY A 27 -2.70 -3.33 5.56
CA GLY A 27 -2.23 -4.71 5.70
C GLY A 27 -1.39 -4.99 6.95
N ALA A 28 -1.29 -6.28 7.30
CA ALA A 28 -0.69 -6.73 8.56
C ALA A 28 0.81 -6.46 8.68
N LEU A 29 1.55 -6.46 7.56
CA LEU A 29 2.97 -6.15 7.55
C LEU A 29 3.22 -4.70 7.99
N ASN A 30 2.43 -3.76 7.49
CA ASN A 30 2.51 -2.34 7.86
C ASN A 30 2.19 -2.14 9.36
N ASN A 31 1.15 -2.79 9.87
CA ASN A 31 0.85 -2.77 11.31
C ASN A 31 2.02 -3.31 12.16
N ARG A 32 2.70 -4.36 11.69
CA ARG A 32 3.85 -4.94 12.37
C ARG A 32 5.07 -4.04 12.31
N LEU A 33 5.32 -3.36 11.19
CA LEU A 33 6.38 -2.36 11.04
C LEU A 33 6.12 -1.13 11.94
N ALA A 34 4.88 -0.63 11.99
CA ALA A 34 4.46 0.45 12.88
C ALA A 34 4.66 0.11 14.38
N GLN A 35 4.44 -1.15 14.77
CA GLN A 35 4.74 -1.62 16.13
C GLN A 35 6.25 -1.57 16.46
N ILE A 36 7.14 -1.76 15.48
CA ILE A 36 8.60 -1.60 15.67
C ILE A 36 8.93 -0.17 16.09
N LEU A 37 8.25 0.79 15.46
CA LEU A 37 8.45 2.21 15.69
C LEU A 37 7.94 2.64 17.06
N SER A 38 6.74 2.20 17.43
CA SER A 38 6.14 2.50 18.74
C SER A 38 6.91 1.86 19.91
N GLY A 39 7.50 0.68 19.72
CA GLY A 39 8.35 0.03 20.71
C GLY A 39 9.63 0.83 21.04
N LYS A 40 10.27 1.46 20.04
CA LYS A 40 11.47 2.29 20.24
C LYS A 40 11.14 3.64 20.91
N THR A 41 10.02 4.27 20.56
CA THR A 41 9.55 5.51 21.25
C THR A 41 9.14 5.22 22.68
N TYR A 42 8.46 4.10 22.95
CA TYR A 42 8.15 3.66 24.32
C TYR A 42 9.42 3.40 25.15
N ALA A 43 10.45 2.80 24.56
CA ALA A 43 11.75 2.62 25.20
C ALA A 43 12.45 3.96 25.51
N ARG A 44 12.43 4.92 24.58
CA ARG A 44 13.00 6.28 24.79
C ARG A 44 12.24 7.07 25.86
N LEU A 45 10.90 7.00 25.88
CA LEU A 45 10.06 7.60 26.91
C LEU A 45 10.35 6.98 28.30
N ARG A 46 10.53 5.65 28.35
CA ARG A 46 10.88 4.94 29.58
C ARG A 46 12.29 5.29 30.08
N GLU A 47 13.26 5.47 29.19
CA GLU A 47 14.61 5.95 29.56
C GLU A 47 14.61 7.40 30.04
N GLY A 48 13.80 8.27 29.42
CA GLY A 48 13.55 9.64 29.90
C GLY A 48 12.92 9.64 31.30
N SER A 49 12.00 8.72 31.56
CA SER A 49 11.35 8.55 32.88
C SER A 49 12.33 8.00 33.94
N LYS A 50 13.26 7.12 33.56
CA LYS A 50 14.29 6.58 34.47
C LYS A 50 15.26 7.65 34.98
N ARG A 51 15.51 8.73 34.22
CA ARG A 51 16.30 9.87 34.70
C ARG A 51 15.59 10.73 35.76
N VAL A 52 14.27 10.61 35.87
CA VAL A 52 13.45 11.33 36.85
C VAL A 52 13.13 10.46 38.09
N LEU A 53 13.21 9.14 37.97
CA LEU A 53 12.79 8.19 39.01
C LEU A 53 13.91 7.61 39.90
N THR A 54 15.08 8.25 39.99
CA THR A 54 16.20 7.75 40.82
C THR A 54 16.02 7.92 42.33
N SER A 55 14.82 8.26 42.83
CA SER A 55 14.59 8.58 44.25
C SER A 55 13.56 7.70 44.99
N LEU A 56 13.17 6.51 44.49
CA LEU A 56 12.27 5.61 45.23
C LEU A 56 12.72 4.12 45.33
N PRO A 57 12.41 3.40 46.43
CA PRO A 57 12.88 2.02 46.72
C PRO A 57 12.28 0.93 45.79
N PRO A 58 12.73 -0.35 45.87
CA PRO A 58 13.00 -1.17 44.68
C PRO A 58 11.75 -1.76 44.01
N ILE A 59 11.43 -1.27 42.82
CA ILE A 59 10.41 -1.83 41.90
C ILE A 59 10.95 -3.08 41.14
N LYS A 60 11.91 -3.81 41.71
CA LYS A 60 12.61 -4.93 41.03
C LYS A 60 11.68 -6.08 40.63
N GLU A 61 10.68 -6.40 41.47
CA GLU A 61 9.70 -7.48 41.23
C GLU A 61 8.74 -7.17 40.06
N LEU A 62 8.28 -5.92 39.95
CA LEU A 62 7.39 -5.49 38.87
C LEU A 62 8.13 -5.45 37.53
N VAL A 63 9.41 -5.04 37.54
CA VAL A 63 10.28 -5.05 36.35
C VAL A 63 10.53 -6.48 35.85
N ARG A 64 10.77 -7.44 36.75
CA ARG A 64 11.02 -8.85 36.39
C ARG A 64 9.80 -9.54 35.76
N ARG A 65 8.60 -9.29 36.30
CA ARG A 65 7.34 -9.79 35.70
C ARG A 65 7.02 -9.17 34.35
N THR A 66 7.46 -7.92 34.11
CA THR A 66 7.30 -7.25 32.81
C THR A 66 8.30 -7.79 31.78
N GLU A 67 9.53 -8.11 32.19
CA GLU A 67 10.53 -8.79 31.34
C GLU A 67 10.08 -10.19 30.89
N GLU A 68 9.41 -10.94 31.76
CA GLU A 68 8.90 -12.28 31.40
C GLU A 68 7.75 -12.22 30.37
N HIS A 69 6.92 -11.16 30.37
CA HIS A 69 5.90 -10.94 29.33
C HIS A 69 6.50 -10.46 27.98
N LEU A 70 7.67 -9.83 28.01
CA LEU A 70 8.38 -9.39 26.80
C LEU A 70 9.07 -10.55 26.06
N LYS A 71 9.38 -11.66 26.75
CA LYS A 71 10.02 -12.85 26.15
C LYS A 71 9.11 -13.61 25.18
N GLY A 72 7.80 -13.40 25.23
CA GLY A 72 6.84 -13.95 24.26
C GLY A 72 6.58 -13.07 23.04
N MET A 73 7.15 -11.85 23.00
CA MET A 73 7.07 -10.98 21.84
C MET A 73 8.12 -11.43 20.82
N VAL A 74 7.64 -12.03 19.75
CA VAL A 74 8.42 -12.25 18.53
C VAL A 74 9.05 -10.91 18.15
N VAL A 75 10.38 -10.77 18.30
CA VAL A 75 11.11 -9.53 18.00
C VAL A 75 10.83 -9.20 16.54
N PRO A 76 10.34 -8.01 16.18
CA PRO A 76 9.79 -7.78 14.84
C PRO A 76 10.74 -7.99 13.63
N GLY A 77 12.07 -8.06 13.82
CA GLY A 77 13.04 -8.46 12.78
C GLY A 77 12.90 -9.91 12.28
N THR A 78 12.23 -10.75 13.07
CA THR A 78 12.01 -12.19 12.83
C THR A 78 11.38 -12.54 11.49
N LEU A 79 10.48 -11.74 10.93
CA LEU A 79 9.82 -12.12 9.67
C LEU A 79 10.84 -12.24 8.52
N PHE A 80 11.69 -11.23 8.39
CA PHE A 80 12.69 -11.20 7.33
C PHE A 80 13.84 -12.14 7.63
N GLU A 81 14.18 -12.30 8.91
CA GLU A 81 15.16 -13.29 9.38
C GLU A 81 14.71 -14.73 9.11
N GLU A 82 13.44 -15.05 9.33
CA GLU A 82 12.83 -16.35 8.98
C GLU A 82 12.84 -16.58 7.46
N LEU A 83 12.74 -15.52 6.66
CA LEU A 83 12.92 -15.56 5.20
C LEU A 83 14.40 -15.57 4.77
N GLY A 84 15.34 -15.73 5.71
CA GLY A 84 16.77 -15.86 5.42
C GLY A 84 17.53 -14.55 5.20
N PHE A 85 16.95 -13.41 5.57
CA PHE A 85 17.61 -12.10 5.49
C PHE A 85 18.20 -11.67 6.83
N ASN A 86 19.40 -11.09 6.79
CA ASN A 86 19.94 -10.38 7.94
C ASN A 86 19.28 -9.00 8.02
N TYR A 87 18.47 -8.78 9.05
CA TYR A 87 17.69 -7.56 9.22
C TYR A 87 18.46 -6.48 9.99
N ILE A 88 18.53 -5.27 9.44
CA ILE A 88 19.19 -4.10 10.04
C ILE A 88 18.21 -2.92 10.01
N GLY A 89 17.92 -2.33 11.18
CA GLY A 89 17.08 -1.14 11.30
C GLY A 89 15.96 -1.24 12.35
N PRO A 90 14.93 -0.37 12.30
CA PRO A 90 14.84 0.81 11.44
C PRO A 90 15.93 1.84 11.76
N VAL A 91 16.47 2.48 10.72
CA VAL A 91 17.42 3.62 10.75
C VAL A 91 16.72 4.88 10.25
N ASP A 92 17.13 6.06 10.71
CA ASP A 92 16.66 7.33 10.15
C ASP A 92 17.13 7.48 8.69
N GLY A 93 16.19 7.50 7.75
CA GLY A 93 16.44 7.63 6.33
C GLY A 93 16.81 9.05 5.88
N HIS A 94 16.74 10.04 6.79
CA HIS A 94 17.12 11.44 6.52
C HIS A 94 18.51 11.79 7.06
N ASP A 95 19.13 10.92 7.86
CA ASP A 95 20.52 11.08 8.30
C ASP A 95 21.46 10.43 7.27
N VAL A 96 21.85 11.22 6.27
CA VAL A 96 22.72 10.77 5.17
C VAL A 96 24.07 10.25 5.67
N LEU A 97 24.64 10.87 6.71
CA LEU A 97 25.95 10.44 7.22
C LEU A 97 25.86 9.08 7.90
N THR A 98 24.82 8.86 8.70
CA THR A 98 24.54 7.54 9.28
C THR A 98 24.27 6.51 8.19
N LEU A 99 23.48 6.83 7.16
CA LEU A 99 23.22 5.90 6.05
C LEU A 99 24.49 5.52 5.29
N VAL A 100 25.37 6.48 4.98
CA VAL A 100 26.65 6.19 4.31
C VAL A 100 27.51 5.25 5.14
N ASN A 101 27.59 5.47 6.46
CA ASN A 101 28.35 4.59 7.35
C ASN A 101 27.72 3.19 7.44
N THR A 102 26.40 3.10 7.59
CA THR A 102 25.66 1.83 7.61
C THR A 102 25.87 1.05 6.31
N LEU A 103 25.66 1.68 5.15
CA LEU A 103 25.85 1.04 3.85
C LEU A 103 27.30 0.60 3.63
N SER A 104 28.27 1.41 4.07
CA SER A 104 29.70 1.07 3.95
C SER A 104 30.06 -0.19 4.75
N ASN A 105 29.56 -0.30 5.98
CA ASN A 105 29.76 -1.49 6.82
C ASN A 105 29.06 -2.73 6.24
N MET A 106 27.92 -2.55 5.57
CA MET A 106 27.16 -3.66 4.98
C MET A 106 27.81 -4.24 3.71
N ARG A 107 28.68 -3.50 3.01
CA ARG A 107 29.32 -3.96 1.75
C ARG A 107 30.12 -5.25 1.89
N SER A 108 30.70 -5.51 3.06
CA SER A 108 31.49 -6.72 3.32
C SER A 108 30.64 -7.91 3.80
N LEU A 109 29.36 -7.70 4.08
CA LEU A 109 28.47 -8.76 4.58
C LEU A 109 28.10 -9.72 3.46
N LYS A 110 27.95 -10.99 3.83
CA LYS A 110 27.60 -12.10 2.93
C LYS A 110 26.15 -12.53 3.11
N GLY A 111 25.57 -13.05 2.04
CA GLY A 111 24.17 -13.46 1.99
C GLY A 111 23.19 -12.29 2.00
N PRO A 112 21.88 -12.58 2.06
CA PRO A 112 20.83 -11.57 1.92
C PRO A 112 20.83 -10.61 3.11
N GLN A 113 20.87 -9.32 2.81
CA GLN A 113 20.79 -8.22 3.78
C GLN A 113 19.49 -7.44 3.56
N PHE A 114 18.88 -7.00 4.65
CA PHE A 114 17.67 -6.19 4.62
C PHE A 114 17.86 -4.95 5.50
N LEU A 115 17.98 -3.78 4.88
CA LEU A 115 18.08 -2.50 5.57
C LEU A 115 16.72 -1.82 5.58
N HIS A 116 16.16 -1.60 6.77
CA HIS A 116 14.94 -0.84 6.96
C HIS A 116 15.29 0.62 7.29
N ILE A 117 14.91 1.55 6.42
CA ILE A 117 15.05 2.99 6.63
C ILE A 117 13.67 3.66 6.78
N MET A 118 13.59 4.64 7.66
CA MET A 118 12.40 5.44 7.89
C MET A 118 12.53 6.79 7.19
N THR A 119 11.62 7.12 6.28
CA THR A 119 11.57 8.44 5.65
C THR A 119 10.22 9.11 5.87
N LYS A 120 10.09 10.33 5.33
CA LYS A 120 8.87 11.12 5.35
C LYS A 120 8.57 11.49 3.91
N LYS A 121 7.41 11.08 3.39
CA LYS A 121 6.98 11.43 2.04
C LYS A 121 6.87 12.97 1.94
N GLY A 122 7.42 13.53 0.86
CA GLY A 122 7.48 14.99 0.68
C GLY A 122 8.58 15.73 1.47
N LYS A 123 9.47 15.02 2.19
CA LYS A 123 10.51 15.65 3.03
C LYS A 123 11.24 16.78 2.31
N GLY A 124 11.33 17.94 2.96
CA GLY A 124 12.00 19.14 2.46
C GLY A 124 11.08 20.12 1.75
N TYR A 125 9.79 19.77 1.58
CA TYR A 125 8.79 20.66 0.99
C TYR A 125 7.50 20.61 1.82
N ALA A 126 7.27 21.64 2.63
CA ALA A 126 6.20 21.66 3.64
C ALA A 126 4.81 21.29 3.10
N PRO A 127 4.35 21.80 1.93
CA PRO A 127 3.05 21.41 1.38
C PRO A 127 2.90 19.91 1.12
N ALA A 128 3.96 19.25 0.62
CA ALA A 128 3.95 17.80 0.37
C ALA A 128 4.16 16.97 1.64
N GLU A 129 4.79 17.53 2.68
CA GLU A 129 4.87 16.90 3.99
C GLU A 129 3.53 16.92 4.75
N GLU A 130 2.71 17.95 4.52
CA GLU A 130 1.39 18.14 5.12
C GLU A 130 0.30 17.33 4.41
N ASP A 131 0.34 17.29 3.07
CA ASP A 131 -0.60 16.49 2.25
C ASP A 131 0.12 15.58 1.24
N PRO A 132 0.76 14.50 1.70
CA PRO A 132 1.52 13.59 0.84
C PRO A 132 0.66 12.82 -0.18
N ILE A 133 -0.68 12.86 -0.05
CA ILE A 133 -1.62 12.24 -0.97
C ILE A 133 -1.86 13.19 -2.15
N ALA A 134 -2.26 14.43 -1.90
CA ALA A 134 -2.46 15.42 -2.95
C ALA A 134 -1.17 15.71 -3.74
N TRP A 135 -0.03 15.65 -3.06
CA TRP A 135 1.28 15.92 -3.66
C TRP A 135 1.95 14.68 -4.28
N HIS A 136 1.28 13.52 -4.33
CA HIS A 136 1.87 12.29 -4.90
C HIS A 136 2.12 12.37 -6.40
N ALA A 137 1.17 12.94 -7.16
CA ALA A 137 1.25 13.12 -8.60
C ALA A 137 0.62 14.48 -8.94
N VAL A 138 1.47 15.48 -9.14
CA VAL A 138 1.06 16.87 -9.31
C VAL A 138 1.32 17.36 -10.73
N PRO A 139 0.44 18.18 -11.31
CA PRO A 139 0.74 18.85 -12.56
C PRO A 139 1.93 19.80 -12.37
N LYS A 140 2.48 20.33 -13.48
CA LYS A 140 3.51 21.36 -13.42
C LYS A 140 3.05 22.52 -12.52
N PHE A 141 3.82 22.81 -11.47
CA PHE A 141 3.56 23.85 -10.49
C PHE A 141 4.83 24.68 -10.24
N ASP A 142 4.69 25.80 -9.53
CA ASP A 142 5.83 26.60 -9.07
C ASP A 142 6.17 26.23 -7.62
N PRO A 143 7.34 25.62 -7.35
CA PRO A 143 7.75 25.26 -5.99
C PRO A 143 7.87 26.44 -5.02
N ALA A 144 8.06 27.67 -5.52
CA ALA A 144 8.13 28.85 -4.66
C ALA A 144 6.76 29.28 -4.13
N ILE A 145 5.68 28.96 -4.85
CA ILE A 145 4.31 29.36 -4.49
C ILE A 145 3.71 28.42 -3.45
N GLY A 146 4.10 27.14 -3.45
CA GLY A 146 3.57 26.20 -2.46
C GLY A 146 2.20 25.62 -2.80
N GLU A 147 1.60 26.01 -3.94
CA GLU A 147 0.22 25.69 -4.30
C GLU A 147 0.13 24.96 -5.63
N LEU A 148 -0.86 24.06 -5.74
CA LEU A 148 -1.18 23.40 -6.99
C LEU A 148 -2.04 24.29 -7.88
N PRO A 149 -1.80 24.30 -9.20
CA PRO A 149 -2.66 25.05 -10.11
C PRO A 149 -4.09 24.52 -10.01
N LYS A 150 -5.04 25.44 -9.84
CA LYS A 150 -6.46 25.09 -9.90
C LYS A 150 -6.76 24.51 -11.27
N SER A 151 -7.35 23.33 -11.31
CA SER A 151 -7.92 22.78 -12.54
C SER A 151 -8.95 23.77 -13.07
N ALA A 152 -8.88 24.08 -14.37
CA ALA A 152 -9.94 24.85 -15.03
C ALA A 152 -11.27 24.10 -14.87
N GLU A 153 -12.37 24.83 -14.68
CA GLU A 153 -13.71 24.24 -14.65
C GLU A 153 -13.94 23.47 -15.95
N GLY A 154 -14.00 22.15 -15.83
CA GLY A 154 -14.14 21.23 -16.95
C GLY A 154 -15.17 20.15 -16.64
N LEU A 155 -15.42 19.30 -17.63
CA LEU A 155 -16.27 18.13 -17.44
C LEU A 155 -15.69 17.23 -16.32
N PRO A 156 -16.56 16.54 -15.56
CA PRO A 156 -16.10 15.62 -14.53
C PRO A 156 -15.26 14.50 -15.15
N SER A 157 -14.22 14.07 -14.44
CA SER A 157 -13.43 12.91 -14.86
C SER A 157 -14.25 11.63 -14.81
N TYR A 158 -13.88 10.62 -15.60
CA TYR A 158 -14.51 9.30 -15.54
C TYR A 158 -14.47 8.70 -14.13
N SER A 159 -13.36 8.86 -13.40
CA SER A 159 -13.26 8.42 -12.00
C SER A 159 -14.26 9.13 -11.09
N LYS A 160 -14.52 10.43 -11.31
CA LYS A 160 -15.51 11.17 -10.52
C LYS A 160 -16.93 10.69 -10.83
N ILE A 161 -17.24 10.42 -12.10
CA ILE A 161 -18.52 9.85 -12.52
C ILE A 161 -18.70 8.46 -11.90
N PHE A 162 -17.70 7.58 -12.03
CA PHE A 162 -17.71 6.24 -11.44
C PHE A 162 -17.88 6.28 -9.92
N GLY A 163 -17.13 7.12 -9.22
CA GLY A 163 -17.23 7.23 -7.76
C GLY A 163 -18.60 7.69 -7.28
N ASN A 164 -19.22 8.66 -7.99
CA ASN A 164 -20.58 9.09 -7.69
C ASN A 164 -21.59 7.96 -7.92
N TRP A 165 -21.52 7.28 -9.07
CA TRP A 165 -22.36 6.13 -9.38
C TRP A 165 -22.21 5.00 -8.34
N LEU A 166 -20.98 4.76 -7.87
CA LEU A 166 -20.70 3.74 -6.87
C LEU A 166 -21.40 4.05 -5.53
N CYS A 167 -21.39 5.32 -5.10
CA CYS A 167 -22.14 5.76 -3.91
C CYS A 167 -23.66 5.61 -4.10
N GLU A 168 -24.19 6.02 -5.25
CA GLU A 168 -25.61 5.89 -5.57
C GLU A 168 -26.06 4.43 -5.52
N MET A 169 -25.31 3.53 -6.15
CA MET A 169 -25.64 2.10 -6.18
C MET A 169 -25.53 1.43 -4.81
N ALA A 170 -24.54 1.81 -3.99
CA ALA A 170 -24.37 1.22 -2.67
C ALA A 170 -25.42 1.66 -1.65
N ALA A 171 -26.03 2.83 -1.84
CA ALA A 171 -27.14 3.28 -1.00
C ALA A 171 -28.33 2.30 -1.08
N ASP A 172 -28.55 1.71 -2.26
CA ASP A 172 -29.68 0.82 -2.53
C ASP A 172 -29.32 -0.68 -2.48
N ASP A 173 -28.03 -1.03 -2.53
CA ASP A 173 -27.57 -2.42 -2.56
C ASP A 173 -26.53 -2.75 -1.47
N PRO A 174 -26.95 -3.31 -0.32
CA PRO A 174 -26.02 -3.70 0.74
C PRO A 174 -25.11 -4.88 0.38
N LYS A 175 -25.34 -5.55 -0.75
CA LYS A 175 -24.48 -6.63 -1.26
C LYS A 175 -23.39 -6.14 -2.19
N LEU A 176 -23.42 -4.87 -2.63
CA LEU A 176 -22.35 -4.27 -3.41
C LEU A 176 -21.09 -4.15 -2.56
N MET A 177 -19.98 -4.67 -3.06
CA MET A 177 -18.66 -4.59 -2.41
C MET A 177 -17.65 -4.00 -3.39
N ALA A 178 -17.05 -2.86 -3.08
CA ALA A 178 -16.08 -2.21 -3.95
C ALA A 178 -14.65 -2.46 -3.46
N ILE A 179 -13.80 -2.95 -4.36
CA ILE A 179 -12.45 -3.39 -4.08
C ILE A 179 -11.48 -2.56 -4.93
N THR A 180 -10.40 -2.06 -4.33
CA THR A 180 -9.32 -1.39 -5.05
C THR A 180 -7.94 -1.85 -4.57
N PRO A 181 -6.96 -2.04 -5.47
CA PRO A 181 -5.59 -2.33 -5.10
C PRO A 181 -4.79 -1.03 -4.90
N ALA A 182 -4.93 -0.38 -3.74
CA ALA A 182 -4.25 0.88 -3.38
C ALA A 182 -4.50 2.09 -4.29
N MET A 183 -5.61 2.12 -5.03
CA MET A 183 -5.94 3.20 -5.98
C MET A 183 -7.17 4.02 -5.56
N ARG A 184 -7.39 4.23 -4.25
CA ARG A 184 -8.58 4.93 -3.70
C ARG A 184 -8.83 6.28 -4.37
N GLU A 185 -7.84 7.17 -4.38
CA GLU A 185 -7.96 8.51 -4.99
C GLU A 185 -8.01 8.41 -6.51
N GLY A 186 -7.12 7.59 -7.09
CA GLY A 186 -6.98 7.42 -8.52
C GLY A 186 -8.26 6.94 -9.21
N SER A 187 -8.99 6.03 -8.58
CA SER A 187 -10.25 5.45 -9.05
C SER A 187 -11.48 6.21 -8.55
N GLY A 188 -11.32 7.39 -7.93
CA GLY A 188 -12.45 8.22 -7.51
C GLY A 188 -13.27 7.69 -6.32
N MET A 189 -12.71 6.80 -5.50
CA MET A 189 -13.43 6.09 -4.44
C MET A 189 -13.40 6.78 -3.07
N VAL A 190 -12.88 8.01 -2.97
CA VAL A 190 -12.69 8.71 -1.69
C VAL A 190 -14.02 8.96 -0.95
N ALA A 191 -15.07 9.39 -1.66
CA ALA A 191 -16.39 9.57 -1.06
C ALA A 191 -16.97 8.23 -0.62
N PHE A 192 -16.92 7.23 -1.51
CA PHE A 192 -17.39 5.89 -1.25
C PHE A 192 -16.76 5.25 -0.01
N SER A 193 -15.43 5.35 0.15
CA SER A 193 -14.74 4.76 1.30
C SER A 193 -15.15 5.40 2.64
N ARG A 194 -15.60 6.67 2.61
CA ARG A 194 -16.04 7.41 3.81
C ARG A 194 -17.50 7.14 4.13
N GLU A 195 -18.35 7.12 3.12
CA GLU A 195 -19.81 6.97 3.26
C GLU A 195 -20.21 5.49 3.46
N PHE A 196 -19.53 4.57 2.77
CA PHE A 196 -19.82 3.12 2.78
C PHE A 196 -18.61 2.29 3.23
N PRO A 197 -18.01 2.57 4.42
CA PRO A 197 -16.76 1.92 4.84
C PRO A 197 -16.88 0.40 5.01
N LYS A 198 -18.09 -0.13 5.22
CA LYS A 198 -18.35 -1.59 5.32
C LYS A 198 -18.39 -2.29 3.97
N GLN A 199 -18.54 -1.54 2.88
CA GLN A 199 -18.61 -2.03 1.51
C GLN A 199 -17.32 -1.72 0.74
N TYR A 200 -16.35 -1.06 1.36
CA TYR A 200 -15.08 -0.66 0.76
C TYR A 200 -13.93 -1.54 1.24
N PHE A 201 -13.12 -2.02 0.30
CA PHE A 201 -11.94 -2.84 0.58
C PHE A 201 -10.73 -2.34 -0.21
N ASP A 202 -9.69 -1.94 0.52
CA ASP A 202 -8.36 -1.69 -0.04
C ASP A 202 -7.47 -2.90 0.25
N VAL A 203 -6.98 -3.55 -0.80
CA VAL A 203 -6.14 -4.76 -0.69
C VAL A 203 -4.65 -4.46 -0.84
N ALA A 204 -4.24 -3.19 -0.70
CA ALA A 204 -2.89 -2.72 -1.01
C ALA A 204 -2.51 -2.97 -2.48
N ILE A 205 -1.22 -2.90 -2.80
CA ILE A 205 -0.69 -3.16 -4.14
C ILE A 205 -0.65 -4.68 -4.40
N ALA A 206 -1.83 -5.29 -4.55
CA ALA A 206 -1.99 -6.73 -4.75
C ALA A 206 -3.16 -6.99 -5.71
N GLU A 207 -2.98 -6.69 -6.99
CA GLU A 207 -4.02 -6.82 -8.01
C GLU A 207 -4.53 -8.25 -8.15
N GLN A 208 -3.63 -9.26 -8.07
CA GLN A 208 -4.04 -10.67 -8.07
C GLN A 208 -4.99 -10.94 -6.92
N HIS A 209 -4.65 -10.47 -5.72
CA HIS A 209 -5.48 -10.64 -4.55
C HIS A 209 -6.82 -9.92 -4.71
N ALA A 210 -6.86 -8.70 -5.28
CA ALA A 210 -8.10 -7.96 -5.53
C ALA A 210 -9.10 -8.78 -6.34
N VAL A 211 -8.64 -9.40 -7.43
CA VAL A 211 -9.49 -10.18 -8.34
C VAL A 211 -9.96 -11.49 -7.70
N THR A 212 -9.07 -12.26 -7.07
CA THR A 212 -9.46 -13.50 -6.39
C THR A 212 -10.36 -13.23 -5.17
N PHE A 213 -10.13 -12.12 -4.46
CA PHE A 213 -10.98 -11.69 -3.35
C PHE A 213 -12.40 -11.35 -3.82
N ALA A 214 -12.51 -10.65 -4.96
CA ALA A 214 -13.78 -10.42 -5.64
C ALA A 214 -14.47 -11.75 -6.02
N ALA A 215 -13.73 -12.71 -6.59
CA ALA A 215 -14.28 -14.03 -6.91
C ALA A 215 -14.88 -14.71 -5.67
N GLY A 216 -14.17 -14.70 -4.54
CA GLY A 216 -14.68 -15.22 -3.27
C GLY A 216 -15.96 -14.52 -2.78
N MET A 217 -16.02 -13.19 -2.90
CA MET A 217 -17.24 -12.42 -2.58
C MET A 217 -18.41 -12.79 -3.48
N ALA A 218 -18.18 -12.93 -4.79
CA ALA A 218 -19.20 -13.32 -5.75
C ALA A 218 -19.77 -14.71 -5.43
N ILE A 219 -18.91 -15.68 -5.10
CA ILE A 219 -19.32 -17.01 -4.62
C ILE A 219 -20.17 -16.90 -3.34
N GLY A 220 -19.81 -15.99 -2.43
CA GLY A 220 -20.58 -15.68 -1.23
C GLY A 220 -21.92 -14.96 -1.48
N GLY A 221 -22.30 -14.71 -2.73
CA GLY A 221 -23.55 -14.07 -3.09
C GLY A 221 -23.57 -12.54 -2.94
N TYR A 222 -22.38 -11.92 -2.87
CA TYR A 222 -22.18 -10.48 -2.98
C TYR A 222 -22.01 -10.05 -4.45
N LYS A 223 -22.01 -8.74 -4.69
CA LYS A 223 -21.83 -8.13 -6.01
C LYS A 223 -20.55 -7.29 -6.03
N PRO A 224 -19.39 -7.93 -6.22
CA PRO A 224 -18.11 -7.25 -6.14
C PRO A 224 -17.85 -6.40 -7.39
N ILE A 225 -17.28 -5.22 -7.16
CA ILE A 225 -16.80 -4.29 -8.17
C ILE A 225 -15.31 -4.07 -7.93
N VAL A 226 -14.48 -4.44 -8.90
CA VAL A 226 -13.02 -4.23 -8.86
C VAL A 226 -12.69 -2.96 -9.63
N ALA A 227 -12.33 -1.90 -8.92
CA ALA A 227 -11.89 -0.63 -9.50
C ALA A 227 -10.37 -0.63 -9.66
N ILE A 228 -9.90 -0.73 -10.90
CA ILE A 228 -8.51 -1.02 -11.25
C ILE A 228 -8.11 -0.32 -12.54
N TYR A 229 -6.83 0.06 -12.67
CA TYR A 229 -6.35 0.62 -13.93
C TYR A 229 -6.13 -0.47 -14.96
N SER A 230 -6.39 -0.19 -16.24
CA SER A 230 -6.13 -1.13 -17.34
C SER A 230 -4.71 -1.71 -17.28
N THR A 231 -3.70 -0.84 -17.07
CA THR A 231 -2.31 -1.29 -17.00
C THR A 231 -1.99 -2.18 -15.80
N PHE A 232 -2.74 -2.07 -14.70
CA PHE A 232 -2.53 -2.86 -13.49
C PHE A 232 -3.32 -4.17 -13.51
N LEU A 233 -4.46 -4.20 -14.20
CA LEU A 233 -5.23 -5.42 -14.40
C LEU A 233 -4.43 -6.52 -15.13
N GLN A 234 -3.43 -6.13 -15.94
CA GLN A 234 -2.46 -7.07 -16.53
C GLN A 234 -1.81 -8.00 -15.49
N ARG A 235 -1.56 -7.52 -14.26
CA ARG A 235 -0.97 -8.34 -13.19
C ARG A 235 -1.91 -9.45 -12.69
N ALA A 236 -3.21 -9.29 -12.88
CA ALA A 236 -4.25 -10.22 -12.41
C ALA A 236 -4.94 -10.98 -13.56
N TYR A 237 -4.30 -11.05 -14.74
CA TYR A 237 -4.87 -11.70 -15.91
C TYR A 237 -5.20 -13.19 -15.66
N ASP A 238 -4.32 -13.90 -14.98
CA ASP A 238 -4.51 -15.30 -14.59
C ASP A 238 -5.72 -15.47 -13.65
N GLN A 239 -5.83 -14.63 -12.62
CA GLN A 239 -6.95 -14.65 -11.66
C GLN A 239 -8.27 -14.31 -12.35
N LEU A 240 -8.27 -13.36 -13.29
CA LEU A 240 -9.44 -13.01 -14.08
C LEU A 240 -9.93 -14.19 -14.93
N ILE A 241 -9.02 -14.98 -15.51
CA ILE A 241 -9.40 -16.19 -16.25
C ILE A 241 -9.86 -17.29 -15.30
N HIS A 242 -8.98 -17.70 -14.38
CA HIS A 242 -9.14 -18.93 -13.62
C HIS A 242 -10.14 -18.80 -12.47
N ASP A 243 -10.11 -17.68 -11.75
CA ASP A 243 -10.94 -17.51 -10.56
C ASP A 243 -12.30 -16.90 -10.89
N VAL A 244 -12.39 -16.08 -11.95
CA VAL A 244 -13.63 -15.38 -12.33
C VAL A 244 -14.29 -15.98 -13.56
N ALA A 245 -13.64 -15.96 -14.72
CA ALA A 245 -14.30 -16.25 -15.99
C ALA A 245 -14.72 -17.73 -16.14
N ILE A 246 -13.86 -18.68 -15.78
CA ILE A 246 -14.19 -20.12 -15.86
C ILE A 246 -15.43 -20.46 -15.03
N GLN A 247 -15.58 -19.82 -13.87
CA GLN A 247 -16.71 -20.00 -12.96
C GLN A 247 -17.92 -19.13 -13.31
N LYS A 248 -17.81 -18.25 -14.31
CA LYS A 248 -18.84 -17.28 -14.74
C LYS A 248 -19.34 -16.42 -13.57
N LEU A 249 -18.42 -15.98 -12.72
CA LEU A 249 -18.78 -15.22 -11.53
C LEU A 249 -19.20 -13.78 -11.88
N PRO A 250 -20.21 -13.21 -11.19
CA PRO A 250 -20.69 -11.85 -11.43
C PRO A 250 -19.75 -10.80 -10.79
N VAL A 251 -18.54 -10.67 -11.33
CA VAL A 251 -17.58 -9.62 -10.95
C VAL A 251 -17.61 -8.51 -11.98
N LEU A 252 -17.87 -7.28 -11.55
CA LEU A 252 -17.77 -6.10 -12.41
C LEU A 252 -16.36 -5.52 -12.32
N PHE A 253 -15.69 -5.35 -13.46
CA PHE A 253 -14.42 -4.65 -13.53
C PHE A 253 -14.64 -3.21 -13.99
N ALA A 254 -14.41 -2.25 -13.10
CA ALA A 254 -14.39 -0.83 -13.43
C ALA A 254 -12.96 -0.45 -13.82
N ILE A 255 -12.69 -0.52 -15.13
CA ILE A 255 -11.35 -0.33 -15.70
C ILE A 255 -11.13 1.15 -15.99
N ASP A 256 -10.32 1.80 -15.16
CA ASP A 256 -9.92 3.20 -15.36
C ASP A 256 -8.59 3.27 -16.15
N ARG A 257 -8.22 4.44 -16.66
CA ARG A 257 -6.97 4.67 -17.43
C ARG A 257 -6.83 3.70 -18.63
N GLY A 258 -7.95 3.35 -19.26
CA GLY A 258 -7.96 2.64 -20.54
C GLY A 258 -7.38 3.52 -21.66
N GLY A 259 -6.52 2.94 -22.50
CA GLY A 259 -5.83 3.63 -23.57
C GLY A 259 -4.57 4.38 -23.14
N ILE A 260 -4.32 5.53 -23.76
CA ILE A 260 -3.09 6.30 -23.60
C ILE A 260 -3.20 7.28 -22.43
N VAL A 261 -2.29 7.19 -21.46
CA VAL A 261 -2.31 7.98 -20.21
C VAL A 261 -1.33 9.16 -20.19
N GLY A 262 -0.59 9.37 -21.29
CA GLY A 262 0.29 10.53 -21.45
C GLY A 262 1.53 10.51 -20.56
N ALA A 263 1.58 11.38 -19.55
CA ALA A 263 2.80 11.73 -18.81
C ALA A 263 3.35 10.60 -17.93
N ASP A 264 2.53 9.61 -17.55
CA ASP A 264 2.94 8.47 -16.72
C ASP A 264 3.87 7.47 -17.45
N GLY A 265 4.14 7.71 -18.74
CA GLY A 265 5.14 6.98 -19.52
C GLY A 265 4.66 5.62 -20.01
N GLN A 266 5.57 4.88 -20.66
CA GLN A 266 5.23 3.64 -21.37
C GLN A 266 4.71 2.53 -20.44
N THR A 267 5.14 2.51 -19.19
CA THR A 267 4.78 1.47 -18.21
C THR A 267 3.35 1.59 -17.67
N HIS A 268 2.67 2.72 -17.93
CA HIS A 268 1.32 2.98 -17.44
C HIS A 268 0.26 3.00 -18.56
N GLN A 269 0.66 2.75 -19.81
CA GLN A 269 -0.28 2.76 -20.93
C GLN A 269 -1.24 1.57 -20.81
N GLY A 270 -2.52 1.86 -20.56
CA GLY A 270 -3.60 0.89 -20.54
C GLY A 270 -4.02 0.46 -21.94
N ALA A 271 -3.08 0.12 -22.82
CA ALA A 271 -3.35 -0.08 -24.25
C ALA A 271 -3.73 -1.52 -24.62
N PHE A 272 -3.77 -2.44 -23.65
CA PHE A 272 -3.82 -3.88 -23.92
C PHE A 272 -5.07 -4.59 -23.40
N ASP A 273 -5.90 -3.95 -22.57
CA ASP A 273 -7.08 -4.55 -21.94
C ASP A 273 -8.09 -5.07 -22.96
N LEU A 274 -8.42 -4.27 -23.98
CA LEU A 274 -9.28 -4.71 -25.07
C LEU A 274 -8.74 -5.98 -25.75
N ALA A 275 -7.42 -6.13 -25.89
CA ALA A 275 -6.82 -7.28 -26.56
C ALA A 275 -6.88 -8.53 -25.68
N TYR A 276 -6.40 -8.45 -24.42
CA TYR A 276 -6.32 -9.63 -23.57
C TYR A 276 -7.69 -10.02 -22.98
N LEU A 277 -8.60 -9.08 -22.70
CA LEU A 277 -9.92 -9.40 -22.16
C LEU A 277 -10.78 -10.12 -23.19
N ARG A 278 -10.70 -9.73 -24.45
CA ARG A 278 -11.46 -10.36 -25.55
C ARG A 278 -11.06 -11.80 -25.84
N CYS A 279 -9.89 -12.24 -25.39
CA CYS A 279 -9.47 -13.63 -25.49
C CYS A 279 -10.13 -14.53 -24.45
N VAL A 280 -10.76 -13.96 -23.43
CA VAL A 280 -11.37 -14.70 -22.32
C VAL A 280 -12.87 -14.89 -22.60
N PRO A 281 -13.38 -16.14 -22.60
CA PRO A 281 -14.80 -16.40 -22.83
C PRO A 281 -15.69 -15.66 -21.82
N ASP A 282 -16.88 -15.26 -22.27
CA ASP A 282 -17.94 -14.65 -21.46
C ASP A 282 -17.56 -13.34 -20.71
N ILE A 283 -16.40 -12.74 -21.01
CA ILE A 283 -16.08 -11.36 -20.62
C ILE A 283 -16.66 -10.43 -21.69
N GLY A 284 -17.87 -9.93 -21.42
CA GLY A 284 -18.51 -8.88 -22.20
C GLY A 284 -17.86 -7.53 -21.89
N ASP A 285 -17.12 -6.99 -22.85
CA ASP A 285 -16.60 -5.63 -22.76
C ASP A 285 -17.73 -4.63 -23.12
N HIS A 286 -18.12 -3.80 -22.15
CA HIS A 286 -19.08 -2.72 -22.36
C HIS A 286 -18.32 -1.39 -22.33
N ASP A 287 -17.86 -0.95 -23.50
CA ASP A 287 -17.36 0.40 -23.69
C ASP A 287 -18.57 1.36 -23.70
N PRO A 288 -18.67 2.34 -22.79
CA PRO A 288 -19.81 3.27 -22.73
C PRO A 288 -19.99 4.12 -24.00
N GLN A 289 -19.00 4.12 -24.90
CA GLN A 289 -19.01 4.85 -26.17
C GLN A 289 -19.17 3.97 -27.42
N ARG A 290 -19.35 2.64 -27.28
CA ARG A 290 -19.61 1.72 -28.40
C ARG A 290 -20.97 1.04 -28.33
#